data_AF-A0A2N1YKW4-F1
#
_entry.id   AF-A0A2N1YKW4-F1
#
_cell.length_a   1.000
_cell.length_b   1.000
_cell.length_c   1.000
_cell.angle_alpha   90.00
_cell.angle_beta   90.00
_cell.angle_gamma   90.00
#
_symmetry.space_group_name_H-M   'P 1'
#
loop_
_entity.id
_entity.type
_entity.pdbx_description
1 polymer ?
#
loop_
_entity_poly.entity_id
_entity_poly.type
_entity_poly.pdbx_seq_one_letter_code
_entity_poly.pdbx_strand_id
1 'polypeptide(L)'
;MIWKTLTRWYHQLGSPRYFFRFSDVLLPWLWPIALLTTAVGLIWGLAFAPEDYQQGNSYRIIFIHVPAASGALLGYVAMGVAGLVNLVWRMKMAEVMIKAIAPFGAVLAALALITGAIWGKPTWGTYW
;
A
#
# COMPACT_ATOMS: atom_id res chain seq x y z
N MET A 1 13.16 31.27 -5.41
CA MET A 1 12.68 31.02 -4.03
C MET A 1 12.30 29.55 -3.82
N ILE A 2 11.44 28.97 -4.67
CA ILE A 2 10.99 27.56 -4.61
C ILE A 2 12.15 26.53 -4.60
N TRP A 3 13.16 26.69 -5.46
CA TRP A 3 14.28 25.74 -5.56
C TRP A 3 15.05 25.59 -4.24
N LYS A 4 15.37 26.70 -3.57
CA LYS A 4 16.06 26.69 -2.27
C LYS A 4 15.24 25.99 -1.19
N THR A 5 13.92 26.15 -1.23
CA THR A 5 13.01 25.44 -0.34
C THR A 5 13.08 23.95 -0.60
N LEU A 6 12.91 23.50 -1.84
CA LEU A 6 12.95 22.07 -2.19
C LEU A 6 14.26 21.39 -1.76
N THR A 7 15.41 22.03 -2.02
CA THR A 7 16.71 21.47 -1.61
C THR A 7 16.84 21.37 -0.10
N ARG A 8 16.37 22.39 0.65
CA ARG A 8 16.37 22.36 2.11
C ARG A 8 15.53 21.20 2.65
N TRP A 9 14.34 21.00 2.10
CA TRP A 9 13.43 19.92 2.50
C TRP A 9 14.04 18.54 2.22
N TYR A 10 14.68 18.35 1.06
CA TYR A 10 15.38 17.10 0.74
C TYR A 10 16.43 16.74 1.79
N HIS A 11 17.28 17.70 2.17
CA HIS A 11 18.30 17.44 3.20
C HIS A 11 17.70 17.22 4.59
N GLN A 12 16.63 17.94 4.95
CA GLN A 12 15.98 17.77 6.24
C GLN A 12 15.29 16.40 6.36
N LEU A 13 14.48 16.02 5.37
CA LEU A 13 13.76 14.74 5.36
C LEU A 13 14.68 13.53 5.20
N GLY A 14 15.89 13.72 4.66
CA GLY A 14 16.94 12.71 4.67
C GLY A 14 17.48 12.39 6.08
N SER A 15 17.19 13.23 7.08
CA SER A 15 17.56 12.98 8.47
C SER A 15 16.40 12.39 9.29
N PRO A 16 16.65 11.37 10.12
CA PRO A 16 15.59 10.75 10.94
C PRO A 16 14.85 11.76 11.83
N ARG A 17 15.57 12.67 12.49
CA ARG A 17 14.97 13.59 13.47
C ARG A 17 13.91 14.51 12.85
N TYR A 18 14.20 15.12 11.70
CA TYR A 18 13.25 16.01 11.04
C TYR A 18 12.09 15.21 10.41
N PHE A 19 12.39 14.02 9.86
CA PHE A 19 11.35 13.14 9.31
C PHE A 19 10.35 12.70 10.39
N PHE A 20 10.83 12.19 11.54
CA PHE A 20 9.94 11.72 12.61
C PHE A 20 9.11 12.84 13.21
N ARG A 21 9.71 14.01 13.46
CA ARG A 21 8.95 15.19 13.93
C ARG A 21 7.83 15.58 12.97
N PHE A 22 8.08 15.47 11.66
CA PHE A 22 7.07 15.74 10.65
C PHE A 22 6.00 14.66 10.60
N SER A 23 6.39 13.39 10.65
CA SER A 23 5.43 12.27 10.65
C SER A 23 4.53 12.28 11.89
N ASP A 24 5.05 12.63 13.06
CA ASP A 24 4.28 12.67 14.31
C ASP A 24 3.13 13.69 14.26
N VAL A 25 3.28 14.75 13.47
CA VAL A 25 2.22 15.75 13.26
C VAL A 25 1.17 15.24 12.28
N LEU A 26 1.57 14.46 11.27
CA LEU A 26 0.67 13.99 10.20
C LEU A 26 -0.07 12.69 10.55
N LEU A 27 0.60 11.74 11.21
CA LEU A 27 0.06 10.41 11.50
C LEU A 27 -1.30 10.44 12.21
N PRO A 28 -1.55 11.32 13.20
CA PRO A 28 -2.86 11.39 13.88
C PRO A 28 -4.02 11.73 12.94
N TRP A 29 -3.76 12.40 11.82
CA TRP A 29 -4.77 12.73 10.81
C TRP A 29 -4.86 11.67 9.72
N LEU A 30 -3.72 11.12 9.28
CA LEU A 30 -3.69 10.11 8.23
C LEU A 30 -4.36 8.80 8.66
N TRP A 31 -4.22 8.43 9.93
CA TRP A 31 -4.78 7.17 10.44
C TRP A 31 -6.32 7.11 10.39
N PRO A 32 -7.08 8.08 10.94
CA PRO A 32 -8.54 8.07 10.82
C PRO A 32 -9.01 8.24 9.38
N ILE A 33 -8.31 9.02 8.55
CA ILE A 33 -8.64 9.15 7.12
C ILE A 33 -8.49 7.79 6.42
N ALA A 34 -7.38 7.09 6.65
CA ALA A 34 -7.12 5.78 6.06
C ALA A 34 -8.17 4.75 6.50
N LEU A 35 -8.54 4.73 7.78
CA LEU A 35 -9.61 3.87 8.26
C LEU A 35 -10.95 4.19 7.61
N LEU A 36 -11.32 5.46 7.58
CA LEU A 36 -12.61 5.89 7.06
C LEU A 36 -12.74 5.53 5.58
N THR A 37 -11.74 5.86 4.77
CA THR A 37 -11.77 5.56 3.32
C THR A 37 -11.73 4.07 3.05
N THR A 38 -10.97 3.30 3.83
CA THR A 38 -10.93 1.83 3.72
C THR A 38 -12.29 1.22 4.09
N ALA A 39 -12.89 1.64 5.21
CA ALA A 39 -14.19 1.15 5.65
C ALA A 39 -15.29 1.47 4.65
N VAL A 40 -15.35 2.73 4.17
CA VAL A 40 -16.32 3.16 3.16
C VAL A 40 -16.11 2.37 1.86
N GLY A 41 -14.88 2.24 1.39
CA GLY A 41 -14.57 1.49 0.17
C GLY A 41 -14.96 0.02 0.25
N LEU A 42 -14.68 -0.64 1.39
CA LEU A 42 -15.05 -2.04 1.62
C LEU A 42 -16.58 -2.22 1.67
N ILE A 43 -17.28 -1.36 2.42
CA ILE A 43 -18.74 -1.41 2.53
C ILE A 43 -19.36 -1.19 1.14
N TRP A 44 -18.90 -0.18 0.41
CA TRP A 44 -19.43 0.14 -0.91
C TRP A 44 -19.18 -1.01 -1.90
N GLY A 45 -17.94 -1.49 -1.97
CA GLY A 45 -17.55 -2.56 -2.90
C GLY A 45 -18.24 -3.90 -2.63
N LEU A 46 -18.42 -4.26 -1.35
CA LEU A 46 -18.97 -5.57 -0.98
C LEU A 46 -20.49 -5.58 -0.85
N ALA A 47 -21.10 -4.51 -0.33
CA ALA A 47 -22.54 -4.48 -0.09
C ALA A 47 -23.33 -3.85 -1.26
N PHE A 48 -22.79 -2.81 -1.91
CA PHE A 48 -23.56 -1.97 -2.83
C PHE A 48 -23.16 -2.09 -4.30
N ALA A 49 -21.95 -2.53 -4.62
CA ALA A 49 -21.55 -2.72 -6.00
C ALA A 49 -22.49 -3.72 -6.70
N PRO A 50 -22.98 -3.43 -7.91
CA PRO A 50 -23.84 -4.38 -8.63
C PRO A 50 -23.09 -5.68 -8.89
N GLU A 51 -23.84 -6.77 -8.98
CA GLU A 51 -23.28 -8.04 -9.39
C GLU A 51 -22.84 -8.01 -10.86
N ASP A 52 -21.77 -8.74 -11.18
CA ASP A 52 -21.31 -8.87 -12.56
C ASP A 52 -22.21 -9.85 -13.33
N TYR A 53 -22.41 -9.60 -14.63
CA TYR A 53 -23.27 -10.41 -15.48
C TYR A 53 -22.82 -11.88 -15.60
N GLN A 54 -21.50 -12.14 -15.55
CA GLN A 54 -20.95 -13.50 -15.67
C GLN A 54 -20.57 -14.09 -14.31
N GLN A 55 -20.01 -13.28 -13.42
CA GLN A 55 -19.45 -13.73 -12.14
C GLN A 55 -20.41 -13.56 -10.96
N GLY A 56 -21.56 -12.90 -11.16
CA GLY A 56 -22.52 -12.60 -10.12
C GLY A 56 -21.87 -11.85 -8.95
N ASN A 57 -22.23 -12.24 -7.72
CA ASN A 57 -21.68 -11.65 -6.50
C ASN A 57 -20.20 -12.00 -6.25
N SER A 58 -19.66 -13.04 -6.90
CA SER A 58 -18.25 -13.42 -6.76
C SER A 58 -17.31 -12.30 -7.23
N TYR A 59 -17.74 -11.48 -8.19
CA TYR A 59 -16.96 -10.34 -8.68
C TYR A 59 -16.58 -9.35 -7.58
N ARG A 60 -17.44 -9.15 -6.56
CA ARG A 60 -17.23 -8.11 -5.53
C ARG A 60 -15.94 -8.31 -4.73
N ILE A 61 -15.37 -9.51 -4.70
CA ILE A 61 -14.06 -9.77 -4.08
C ILE A 61 -12.92 -8.94 -4.72
N ILE A 62 -13.10 -8.48 -5.97
CA ILE A 62 -12.12 -7.66 -6.68
C ILE A 62 -11.81 -6.35 -5.96
N PHE A 63 -12.78 -5.80 -5.22
CA PHE A 63 -12.62 -4.58 -4.41
C PHE A 63 -11.70 -4.79 -3.21
N ILE A 64 -11.38 -6.04 -2.86
CA ILE A 64 -10.32 -6.39 -1.91
C ILE A 64 -9.06 -6.83 -2.67
N HIS A 65 -9.22 -7.75 -3.63
CA HIS A 65 -8.12 -8.41 -4.31
C HIS A 65 -7.23 -7.44 -5.11
N VAL A 66 -7.81 -6.62 -5.98
CA VAL A 66 -7.03 -5.76 -6.88
C VAL A 66 -6.25 -4.68 -6.13
N PRO A 67 -6.84 -3.96 -5.15
CA PRO A 67 -6.08 -3.04 -4.32
C PRO A 67 -4.97 -3.72 -3.52
N ALA A 68 -5.22 -4.92 -2.97
CA ALA A 68 -4.20 -5.69 -2.26
C ALA A 68 -3.05 -6.10 -3.19
N ALA A 69 -3.35 -6.63 -4.38
CA ALA A 69 -2.36 -7.04 -5.36
C ALA A 69 -1.50 -5.84 -5.83
N SER A 70 -2.16 -4.74 -6.19
CA SER A 70 -1.49 -3.51 -6.61
C SER A 70 -0.64 -2.90 -5.50
N GLY A 71 -1.18 -2.84 -4.27
CA GLY A 71 -0.46 -2.30 -3.12
C GLY A 71 0.74 -3.17 -2.72
N ALA A 72 0.62 -4.49 -2.80
CA ALA A 72 1.74 -5.41 -2.59
C ALA A 72 2.84 -5.19 -3.64
N LEU A 73 2.47 -5.16 -4.92
CA LEU A 73 3.42 -4.92 -6.03
C LEU A 73 4.16 -3.60 -5.85
N LEU A 74 3.43 -2.50 -5.62
CA LEU A 74 4.02 -1.18 -5.39
C LEU A 74 4.90 -1.16 -4.13
N GLY A 75 4.51 -1.87 -3.08
CA GLY A 75 5.32 -2.05 -1.88
C GLY A 75 6.67 -2.72 -2.18
N TYR A 76 6.67 -3.83 -2.92
CA TYR A 76 7.91 -4.52 -3.30
C TYR A 76 8.78 -3.68 -4.24
N VAL A 77 8.19 -2.97 -5.21
CA VAL A 77 8.92 -2.02 -6.07
C VAL A 77 9.56 -0.91 -5.23
N ALA A 78 8.81 -0.31 -4.30
CA ALA A 78 9.31 0.73 -3.42
C ALA A 78 10.45 0.23 -2.51
N MET A 79 10.37 -1.00 -1.98
CA MET A 79 11.48 -1.62 -1.25
C MET A 79 12.69 -1.87 -2.13
N GLY A 80 12.49 -2.29 -3.39
CA GLY A 80 13.59 -2.47 -4.36
C GLY A 80 14.31 -1.16 -4.66
N VAL A 81 13.56 -0.08 -4.89
CA VAL A 81 14.09 1.27 -5.08
C VAL A 81 14.82 1.74 -3.81
N ALA A 82 14.22 1.57 -2.63
CA ALA A 82 14.86 1.93 -1.37
C ALA A 82 16.13 1.10 -1.11
N GLY A 83 16.14 -0.18 -1.49
CA GLY A 83 17.31 -1.06 -1.43
C GLY A 83 18.45 -0.55 -2.32
N LEU A 84 18.14 -0.16 -3.56
CA LEU A 84 19.11 0.48 -4.45
C LEU A 84 19.63 1.79 -3.87
N VAL A 85 18.75 2.62 -3.32
CA VAL A 85 19.14 3.89 -2.68
C VAL A 85 20.08 3.64 -1.49
N ASN A 86 19.79 2.64 -0.67
CA ASN A 86 20.65 2.25 0.45
C ASN A 86 22.00 1.72 -0.03
N LEU A 87 22.01 0.89 -1.08
CA LEU A 87 23.24 0.27 -1.57
C LEU A 87 24.19 1.31 -2.19
N VAL A 88 23.67 2.22 -3.02
CA VAL A 88 24.47 3.18 -3.78
C VAL A 88 24.81 4.41 -2.95
N TRP A 89 23.82 5.02 -2.28
CA TRP A 89 24.00 6.29 -1.55
C TRP A 89 24.09 6.13 -0.03
N ARG A 90 23.88 4.92 0.51
CA ARG A 90 23.99 4.62 1.96
C ARG A 90 23.12 5.54 2.84
N MET A 91 21.94 5.89 2.34
CA MET A 91 20.99 6.74 3.05
C MET A 91 20.27 5.94 4.15
N LYS A 92 20.51 6.29 5.42
CA LYS A 92 19.88 5.64 6.58
C LYS A 92 18.35 5.59 6.51
N MET A 93 17.71 6.62 5.94
CA MET A 93 16.25 6.66 5.79
C MET A 93 15.71 5.60 4.83
N ALA A 94 16.51 5.11 3.89
CA ALA A 94 16.11 4.03 3.00
C ALA A 94 15.90 2.71 3.75
N GLU A 95 16.74 2.41 4.75
CA GLU A 95 16.56 1.24 5.62
C GLU A 95 15.30 1.34 6.47
N VAL A 96 15.01 2.54 7.00
CA VAL A 96 13.77 2.80 7.75
C VAL A 96 12.55 2.56 6.85
N MET A 97 12.59 3.04 5.61
CA MET A 97 11.53 2.85 4.63
C MET A 97 11.31 1.36 4.31
N ILE A 98 12.37 0.58 4.08
CA ILE A 98 12.27 -0.87 3.84
C ILE A 98 11.60 -1.56 5.02
N LYS A 99 12.05 -1.28 6.25
CA LYS A 99 11.49 -1.88 7.47
C LYS A 99 10.01 -1.53 7.66
N ALA A 100 9.60 -0.32 7.30
CA ALA A 100 8.21 0.12 7.40
C ALA A 100 7.32 -0.53 6.33
N ILE A 101 7.82 -0.68 5.09
CA ILE A 101 7.04 -1.23 3.97
C ILE A 101 6.93 -2.75 4.05
N ALA A 102 7.96 -3.46 4.52
CA ALA A 102 8.00 -4.92 4.53
C ALA A 102 6.76 -5.60 5.13
N PRO A 103 6.30 -5.27 6.37
CA PRO A 103 5.10 -5.91 6.92
C PRO A 103 3.84 -5.53 6.15
N PHE A 104 3.73 -4.28 5.69
CA PHE A 104 2.58 -3.82 4.91
C PHE A 104 2.48 -4.56 3.57
N GLY A 105 3.58 -4.64 2.82
CA GLY A 105 3.65 -5.36 1.55
C GLY A 105 3.39 -6.86 1.71
N ALA A 106 3.91 -7.47 2.79
CA ALA A 106 3.67 -8.88 3.09
C ALA A 106 2.19 -9.18 3.39
N VAL A 107 1.52 -8.35 4.19
CA VAL A 107 0.09 -8.50 4.48
C VAL A 107 -0.75 -8.34 3.21
N LEU A 108 -0.47 -7.32 2.40
CA LEU A 108 -1.18 -7.13 1.13
C LEU A 108 -0.93 -8.27 0.14
N ALA A 109 0.29 -8.81 0.09
CA ALA A 109 0.60 -9.97 -0.75
C ALA A 109 -0.16 -11.21 -0.31
N ALA A 110 -0.22 -11.47 1.01
CA ALA A 110 -1.00 -12.57 1.55
C ALA A 110 -2.49 -12.42 1.24
N LEU A 111 -3.05 -11.21 1.41
CA LEU A 111 -4.44 -10.91 1.05
C LEU A 111 -4.68 -11.10 -0.45
N ALA A 112 -3.78 -10.60 -1.30
CA ALA A 112 -3.88 -10.73 -2.76
C ALA A 112 -3.89 -12.21 -3.17
N LEU A 113 -2.99 -13.02 -2.62
CA LEU A 113 -3.01 -14.46 -2.83
C LEU A 113 -4.36 -15.00 -2.34
N ILE A 114 -4.65 -14.99 -1.04
CA ILE A 114 -5.85 -15.64 -0.48
C ILE A 114 -7.13 -15.27 -1.24
N THR A 115 -7.34 -13.98 -1.51
CA THR A 115 -8.52 -13.50 -2.23
C THR A 115 -8.52 -13.90 -3.70
N GLY A 116 -7.36 -13.97 -4.35
CA GLY A 116 -7.21 -14.44 -5.72
C GLY A 116 -7.58 -15.91 -5.87
N ALA A 117 -7.22 -16.75 -4.89
CA ALA A 117 -7.64 -18.16 -4.85
C ALA A 117 -9.15 -18.25 -4.75
N ILE A 118 -9.71 -17.57 -3.75
CA ILE A 118 -11.16 -17.60 -3.46
C ILE A 118 -11.96 -17.17 -4.69
N TRP A 119 -11.48 -16.16 -5.42
CA TRP A 119 -12.08 -15.73 -6.68
C TRP A 119 -11.89 -16.75 -7.82
N GLY A 120 -10.71 -17.36 -7.93
CA GLY A 120 -10.39 -18.35 -8.96
C GLY A 120 -11.30 -19.57 -8.92
N LYS A 121 -11.70 -20.05 -7.74
CA LYS A 121 -12.53 -21.27 -7.63
C LYS A 121 -13.88 -21.20 -8.38
N PRO A 122 -14.75 -20.20 -8.14
CA PRO A 122 -16.00 -20.06 -8.89
C PRO A 122 -15.79 -19.60 -10.33
N THR A 123 -14.73 -18.85 -10.64
CA THR A 123 -14.51 -18.30 -12.00
C THR A 123 -13.84 -19.30 -12.96
N TRP A 124 -12.90 -20.10 -12.47
CA TRP A 124 -12.06 -21.02 -13.27
C TRP A 124 -12.18 -22.49 -12.85
N GLY A 125 -13.01 -22.79 -11.84
CA GLY A 125 -13.22 -24.16 -11.35
C GLY A 125 -12.12 -24.67 -10.40
N THR A 126 -11.04 -23.90 -10.22
CA THR A 126 -9.92 -24.25 -9.35
C THR A 126 -9.42 -23.01 -8.60
N TYR A 127 -8.97 -23.20 -7.36
CA TYR A 127 -7.93 -22.32 -6.82
C TYR A 127 -6.71 -22.51 -7.73
N TRP A 128 -5.87 -21.50 -7.96
CA TRP A 128 -4.65 -21.63 -8.79
C TRP A 128 -4.09 -23.06 -8.91
#